data_AF-A0A958IX56-F1
#
_entry.id   AF-A0A958IX56-F1
#
_cell.length_a   1.000
_cell.length_b   1.000
_cell.length_c   1.000
_cell.angle_alpha   90.00
_cell.angle_beta   90.00
_cell.angle_gamma   90.00
#
_symmetry.space_group_name_H-M   'P 1'
#
loop_
_entity.id
_entity.type
_entity.pdbx_description
1 polymer ?
#
loop_
_entity_poly.entity_id
_entity_poly.type
_entity_poly.pdbx_seq_one_letter_code
_entity_poly.pdbx_strand_id
1 'polypeptide(L)'
;IDEKNEPISKVYESRDSFKMSDFKWGSPAKHLLCWRKSKWAEIGGIDETVLKASDDYDFPWSMAENGAVFKAVKECLYLYRNHCDGERFTTHRPLSTSKRGIKGILKKHGIGLIERNWIIWKLRSGGSLGTQSIYRNAFDRWIKEKIGYDASGKWQQQEYQQ
;
A
#
# COMPACT_ATOMS: atom_id res chain seq x y z
N ILE A 1 -12.58 -9.85 -1.91
CA ILE A 1 -13.69 -10.41 -2.70
C ILE A 1 -13.47 -10.12 -4.18
N ASP A 2 -13.94 -10.98 -5.07
CA ASP A 2 -13.95 -10.72 -6.51
C ASP A 2 -15.14 -9.84 -6.93
N GLU A 3 -15.34 -9.67 -8.24
CA GLU A 3 -16.45 -8.88 -8.80
C GLU A 3 -17.84 -9.50 -8.53
N LYS A 4 -17.90 -10.80 -8.22
CA LYS A 4 -19.12 -11.54 -7.86
C LYS A 4 -19.38 -11.55 -6.36
N ASN A 5 -18.57 -10.84 -5.57
CA ASN A 5 -18.55 -10.85 -4.10
C ASN A 5 -18.06 -12.17 -3.47
N GLU A 6 -17.43 -13.04 -4.23
CA GLU A 6 -16.88 -14.28 -3.70
C GLU A 6 -15.55 -14.02 -2.97
N PRO A 7 -15.27 -14.71 -1.86
CA PRO A 7 -14.00 -14.58 -1.15
C PRO A 7 -12.85 -15.14 -1.99
N ILE A 8 -11.78 -14.35 -2.13
CA ILE A 8 -10.55 -14.72 -2.85
C ILE A 8 -9.35 -14.91 -1.89
N SER A 9 -9.57 -14.74 -0.60
CA SER A 9 -8.56 -14.94 0.44
C SER A 9 -9.23 -15.08 1.80
N LYS A 10 -8.45 -15.55 2.79
CA LYS A 10 -8.88 -15.53 4.19
C LYS A 10 -8.94 -14.10 4.73
N VAL A 11 -9.74 -13.90 5.79
CA VAL A 11 -9.75 -12.64 6.54
C VAL A 11 -8.36 -12.40 7.15
N TYR A 12 -7.81 -11.23 6.90
CA TYR A 12 -6.53 -10.82 7.48
C TYR A 12 -6.74 -10.29 8.90
N GLU A 13 -6.21 -10.98 9.90
CA GLU A 13 -6.38 -10.59 11.30
C GLU A 13 -5.71 -9.24 11.63
N SER A 14 -6.39 -8.47 12.48
CA SER A 14 -5.85 -7.23 13.06
C SER A 14 -4.93 -7.55 14.25
N ARG A 15 -3.71 -7.01 14.23
CA ARG A 15 -2.72 -7.16 15.31
C ARG A 15 -3.08 -6.25 16.48
N ASP A 16 -3.03 -6.78 17.71
CA ASP A 16 -3.33 -5.99 18.92
C ASP A 16 -2.25 -4.97 19.27
N SER A 17 -1.03 -5.21 18.82
CA SER A 17 0.10 -4.31 19.02
C SER A 17 1.11 -4.42 17.89
N PHE A 18 1.87 -3.35 17.71
CA PHE A 18 2.99 -3.26 16.79
C PHE A 18 4.05 -2.32 17.37
N LYS A 19 5.27 -2.40 16.82
CA LYS A 19 6.35 -1.46 17.14
C LYS A 19 6.45 -0.40 16.05
N MET A 20 6.99 0.78 16.37
CA MET A 20 7.24 1.81 15.35
C MET A 20 8.12 1.29 14.20
N SER A 21 9.06 0.39 14.50
CA SER A 21 9.91 -0.27 13.51
C SER A 21 9.14 -1.14 12.51
N ASP A 22 7.92 -1.57 12.84
CA ASP A 22 7.11 -2.41 11.95
C ASP A 22 6.68 -1.62 10.71
N PHE A 23 6.49 -0.30 10.82
CA PHE A 23 6.18 0.57 9.69
C PHE A 23 7.23 0.54 8.59
N LYS A 24 8.50 0.23 8.89
CA LYS A 24 9.55 0.09 7.86
C LYS A 24 9.23 -0.98 6.81
N TRP A 25 8.37 -1.93 7.17
CA TRP A 25 8.05 -3.11 6.37
C TRP A 25 6.66 -3.05 5.73
N GLY A 26 5.86 -2.05 6.08
CA GLY A 26 4.48 -1.86 5.64
C GLY A 26 3.63 -1.32 6.77
N SER A 27 2.41 -0.89 6.46
CA SER A 27 1.49 -0.41 7.51
C SER A 27 1.03 -1.58 8.40
N PRO A 28 1.25 -1.53 9.73
CA PRO A 28 0.65 -2.49 10.66
C PRO A 28 -0.85 -2.21 10.87
N ALA A 29 -1.33 -1.03 10.47
CA ALA A 29 -2.74 -0.66 10.52
C ALA A 29 -3.47 -1.14 9.24
N LYS A 30 -4.69 -1.66 9.38
CA LYS A 30 -5.48 -2.18 8.25
C LYS A 30 -6.16 -1.05 7.47
N HIS A 31 -6.74 -1.38 6.31
CA HIS A 31 -7.35 -0.41 5.38
C HIS A 31 -8.54 0.37 5.96
N LEU A 32 -9.32 -0.23 6.87
CA LEU A 32 -10.38 0.50 7.57
C LEU A 32 -9.80 1.12 8.84
N LEU A 33 -9.62 2.43 8.81
CA LEU A 33 -9.14 3.22 9.95
C LEU A 33 -10.24 4.19 10.39
N CYS A 34 -10.49 4.21 11.70
CA CYS A 34 -11.28 5.26 12.34
C CYS A 34 -10.38 6.03 13.29
N TRP A 35 -10.48 7.36 13.27
CA TRP A 35 -9.63 8.22 14.08
C TRP A 35 -10.43 9.32 14.76
N ARG A 36 -9.87 9.85 15.84
CA ARG A 36 -10.42 11.05 16.49
C ARG A 36 -10.13 12.25 15.59
N LYS A 37 -11.17 13.04 15.29
CA LYS A 37 -11.03 14.28 14.49
C LYS A 37 -10.01 15.24 15.10
N SER A 38 -9.99 15.37 16.42
CA SER A 38 -9.02 16.22 17.13
C SER A 38 -7.58 15.79 16.85
N LYS A 39 -7.30 14.48 16.86
CA LYS A 39 -5.95 13.97 16.58
C LYS A 39 -5.53 14.19 15.13
N TRP A 40 -6.45 14.00 14.18
CA TRP A 40 -6.21 14.31 12.77
C TRP A 40 -5.86 15.79 12.57
N ALA A 41 -6.60 16.70 13.22
CA ALA A 41 -6.34 18.13 13.13
C ALA A 41 -5.00 18.53 13.76
N GLU A 42 -4.64 17.92 14.89
CA GLU A 42 -3.38 18.16 15.59
C GLU A 42 -2.16 17.84 14.71
N ILE A 43 -2.21 16.75 13.94
CA ILE A 43 -1.08 16.33 13.08
C ILE A 43 -1.06 17.00 11.70
N GLY A 44 -1.99 17.92 11.44
CA GLY A 44 -2.11 18.60 10.14
C GLY A 44 -2.82 17.80 9.05
N GLY A 45 -3.49 16.71 9.41
CA GLY A 45 -4.28 15.90 8.49
C GLY A 45 -3.48 14.90 7.64
N ILE A 46 -3.98 14.61 6.43
CA ILE A 46 -3.31 13.72 5.48
C ILE A 46 -2.33 14.56 4.66
N ASP A 47 -1.11 14.08 4.50
CA ASP A 47 -0.08 14.74 3.71
C ASP A 47 -0.33 14.56 2.20
N GLU A 48 -0.88 15.60 1.57
CA GLU A 48 -1.18 15.61 0.13
C GLU A 48 0.07 15.60 -0.76
N THR A 49 1.28 15.80 -0.20
CA THR A 49 2.54 15.70 -0.94
C THR A 49 3.00 14.26 -1.14
N VAL A 50 2.46 13.33 -0.34
CA VAL A 50 2.70 11.91 -0.52
C VAL A 50 2.03 11.44 -1.80
N LEU A 51 2.75 10.64 -2.58
CA LEU A 51 2.29 10.17 -3.87
C LEU A 51 0.96 9.42 -3.73
N LYS A 52 -0.05 9.83 -4.50
CA LYS A 52 -1.42 9.28 -4.48
C LYS A 52 -1.45 7.75 -4.34
N ALA A 53 -2.35 7.27 -3.49
CA ALA A 53 -2.53 5.87 -3.11
C ALA A 53 -1.34 5.27 -2.34
N SER A 54 -0.79 6.05 -1.41
CA SER A 54 0.17 5.58 -0.40
C SER A 54 -0.07 6.28 0.96
N ASP A 55 -1.17 7.01 1.07
CA ASP A 55 -1.67 7.71 2.24
C ASP A 55 -2.12 6.73 3.33
N ASP A 56 -2.67 5.58 2.95
CA ASP A 56 -3.00 4.46 3.83
C ASP A 56 -1.78 3.84 4.55
N TYR A 57 -0.58 4.07 4.03
CA TYR A 57 0.68 3.70 4.67
C TYR A 57 1.27 4.85 5.50
N ASP A 58 1.32 6.06 4.94
CA ASP A 58 1.92 7.23 5.59
C ASP A 58 1.10 7.75 6.77
N PHE A 59 -0.21 7.90 6.60
CA PHE A 59 -1.09 8.52 7.59
C PHE A 59 -1.07 7.81 8.96
N PRO A 60 -1.24 6.47 9.07
CA PRO A 60 -1.13 5.79 10.36
C PRO A 60 0.28 5.89 10.96
N TRP A 61 1.32 6.01 10.14
CA TRP A 61 2.69 6.22 10.65
C TRP A 61 2.81 7.62 11.27
N SER A 62 2.39 8.68 10.57
CA SER A 62 2.36 10.03 11.11
C SER A 62 1.51 10.14 12.38
N MET A 63 0.35 9.47 12.43
CA MET A 63 -0.46 9.39 13.65
C MET A 63 0.32 8.76 14.81
N ALA A 64 0.99 7.62 14.57
CA ALA A 64 1.76 6.93 15.59
C ALA A 64 2.96 7.75 16.10
N GLU A 65 3.69 8.43 15.21
CA GLU A 65 4.81 9.32 15.58
C GLU A 65 4.36 10.48 16.45
N ASN A 66 3.14 10.95 16.27
CA ASN A 66 2.53 11.98 17.10
C ASN A 66 1.82 11.40 18.34
N GLY A 67 2.10 10.15 18.73
CA GLY A 67 1.58 9.57 19.98
C GLY A 67 0.12 9.10 19.91
N ALA A 68 -0.45 8.90 18.72
CA ALA A 68 -1.71 8.19 18.60
C ALA A 68 -1.54 6.73 19.05
N VAL A 69 -2.48 6.24 19.84
CA VAL A 69 -2.56 4.83 20.24
C VAL A 69 -3.59 4.12 19.37
N PHE A 70 -3.28 2.89 18.98
CA PHE A 70 -4.10 2.08 18.09
C PHE A 70 -4.81 0.98 18.88
N LYS A 71 -6.08 0.76 18.56
CA LYS A 71 -6.87 -0.36 19.07
C LYS A 71 -7.36 -1.19 17.90
N ALA A 72 -7.03 -2.48 17.89
CA ALA A 72 -7.50 -3.41 16.89
C ALA A 72 -9.00 -3.69 17.06
N VAL A 73 -9.70 -3.77 15.93
CA VAL A 73 -11.02 -4.39 15.82
C VAL A 73 -10.81 -5.76 15.19
N LYS A 74 -11.30 -6.81 15.85
CA LYS A 74 -11.03 -8.21 15.47
C LYS A 74 -11.98 -8.71 14.40
N GLU A 75 -13.15 -8.10 14.33
CA GLU A 75 -14.18 -8.35 13.36
C GLU A 75 -13.77 -7.84 11.98
N CYS A 76 -14.08 -8.62 10.94
CA CYS A 76 -13.91 -8.18 9.57
C CYS A 76 -15.00 -7.19 9.19
N LEU A 77 -14.70 -5.90 9.30
CA LEU A 77 -15.64 -4.82 8.96
C LEU A 77 -15.45 -4.25 7.54
N TYR A 78 -14.46 -4.74 6.79
CA TYR A 78 -14.11 -4.21 5.49
C TYR A 78 -13.63 -5.31 4.54
N LEU A 79 -14.30 -5.44 3.40
CA LEU A 79 -13.91 -6.33 2.32
C LEU A 79 -13.30 -5.52 1.18
N TYR A 80 -12.03 -5.77 0.88
CA TYR A 80 -11.40 -5.19 -0.29
C TYR A 80 -11.87 -5.91 -1.55
N ARG A 81 -12.38 -5.16 -2.53
CA ARG A 81 -12.74 -5.72 -3.83
C ARG A 81 -11.54 -5.71 -4.76
N ASN A 82 -11.28 -6.87 -5.34
CA ASN A 82 -10.33 -7.00 -6.42
C ASN A 82 -10.99 -6.53 -7.72
N HIS A 83 -10.70 -5.29 -8.11
CA HIS A 83 -11.21 -4.73 -9.34
C HIS A 83 -10.32 -5.12 -10.52
N CYS A 84 -10.82 -6.02 -11.37
CA CYS A 84 -10.15 -6.48 -12.59
C CYS A 84 -10.71 -5.82 -13.85
N ASP A 85 -11.93 -5.29 -13.80
CA ASP A 85 -12.68 -4.84 -14.97
C ASP A 85 -12.43 -3.37 -15.35
N GLY A 86 -11.32 -2.77 -14.92
CA GLY A 86 -11.02 -1.36 -15.23
C GLY A 86 -9.62 -0.87 -14.87
N GLU A 87 -9.28 0.32 -15.38
CA GLU A 87 -8.01 0.97 -15.05
C GLU A 87 -8.02 1.44 -13.59
N ARG A 88 -7.02 0.98 -12.82
CA ARG A 88 -6.76 1.50 -11.47
C ARG A 88 -5.41 2.19 -11.45
N PHE A 89 -5.39 3.39 -10.85
CA PHE A 89 -4.15 4.12 -10.61
C PHE A 89 -3.12 3.32 -9.79
N THR A 90 -3.54 2.36 -8.97
CA THR A 90 -2.63 1.53 -8.15
C THR A 90 -1.97 0.40 -8.92
N THR A 91 -2.67 -0.23 -9.87
CA THR A 91 -2.18 -1.40 -10.63
C THR A 91 -1.63 -1.03 -12.02
N HIS A 92 -2.22 0.00 -12.66
CA HIS A 92 -1.85 0.46 -14.00
C HIS A 92 -0.80 1.58 -13.99
N ARG A 93 -0.22 1.88 -12.80
CA ARG A 93 0.97 2.72 -12.68
C ARG A 93 2.25 1.88 -12.78
N PRO A 94 3.34 2.47 -13.30
CA PRO A 94 4.64 1.83 -13.27
C PRO A 94 5.14 1.53 -11.85
N LEU A 95 5.80 0.38 -11.67
CA LEU A 95 6.46 -0.01 -10.42
C LEU A 95 7.48 1.03 -9.95
N SER A 96 8.17 1.71 -10.88
CA SER A 96 9.07 2.83 -10.54
C SER A 96 8.37 3.94 -9.76
N THR A 97 7.10 4.20 -10.06
CA THR A 97 6.26 5.20 -9.40
C THR A 97 5.93 4.74 -7.98
N SER A 98 5.56 3.48 -7.77
CA SER A 98 5.31 2.91 -6.43
C SER A 98 6.57 2.90 -5.56
N LYS A 99 7.73 2.53 -6.14
CA LYS A 99 9.03 2.61 -5.46
C LYS A 99 9.37 4.03 -5.03
N ARG A 100 9.08 5.03 -5.87
CA ARG A 100 9.31 6.44 -5.53
C ARG A 100 8.43 6.89 -4.36
N GLY A 101 7.16 6.49 -4.36
CA GLY A 101 6.22 6.76 -3.25
C GLY A 101 6.74 6.22 -1.92
N ILE A 102 7.05 4.92 -1.86
CA ILE A 102 7.58 4.29 -0.64
C ILE A 102 8.91 4.93 -0.22
N LYS A 103 9.83 5.22 -1.15
CA LYS A 103 11.07 5.93 -0.82
C LYS A 103 10.83 7.33 -0.26
N GLY A 104 9.77 8.01 -0.70
CA GLY A 104 9.33 9.31 -0.20
C GLY A 104 8.85 9.21 1.24
N ILE A 105 7.94 8.27 1.51
CA ILE A 105 7.41 8.00 2.87
C ILE A 105 8.56 7.63 3.81
N LEU A 106 9.38 6.66 3.44
CA LEU A 106 10.53 6.27 4.26
C LEU A 106 11.50 7.46 4.51
N LYS A 107 11.68 8.36 3.53
CA LYS A 107 12.51 9.57 3.70
C LYS A 107 11.88 10.50 4.74
N LYS A 108 10.57 10.73 4.62
CA LYS A 108 9.79 11.59 5.51
C LYS A 108 9.92 11.14 6.96
N HIS A 109 9.84 9.84 7.21
CA HIS A 109 10.00 9.23 8.53
C HIS A 109 11.47 8.95 8.93
N GLY A 110 12.42 9.68 8.35
CA GLY A 110 13.82 9.67 8.80
C GLY A 110 14.66 8.44 8.44
N ILE A 111 14.18 7.54 7.58
CA ILE A 111 14.94 6.34 7.20
C ILE A 111 16.11 6.72 6.27
N GLY A 112 17.32 6.31 6.65
CA GLY A 112 18.55 6.59 5.91
C GLY A 112 18.56 6.06 4.48
N LEU A 113 19.38 6.64 3.59
CA LEU A 113 19.40 6.25 2.17
C LEU A 113 19.76 4.77 1.95
N ILE A 114 20.75 4.27 2.67
CA ILE A 114 21.21 2.87 2.58
C ILE A 114 20.09 1.92 3.03
N GLU A 115 19.52 2.19 4.20
CA GLU A 115 18.42 1.41 4.77
C GLU A 115 17.19 1.41 3.85
N ARG A 116 16.81 2.58 3.30
CA ARG A 116 15.72 2.69 2.31
C ARG A 116 15.93 1.81 1.09
N ASN A 117 17.14 1.80 0.53
CA ASN A 117 17.43 0.98 -0.64
C ASN A 117 17.36 -0.51 -0.31
N TRP A 118 17.83 -0.90 0.87
CA TRP A 118 17.74 -2.28 1.35
C TRP A 118 16.29 -2.72 1.60
N ILE A 119 15.46 -1.88 2.25
CA ILE A 119 14.02 -2.13 2.44
C ILE A 119 13.33 -2.32 1.09
N ILE A 120 13.53 -1.41 0.13
CA ILE A 120 12.92 -1.52 -1.21
C ILE A 120 13.36 -2.80 -1.93
N TRP A 121 14.62 -3.20 -1.79
CA TRP A 121 15.11 -4.46 -2.35
C TRP A 121 14.43 -5.66 -1.68
N LYS A 122 14.35 -5.69 -0.34
CA LYS A 122 13.64 -6.75 0.41
C LYS A 122 12.17 -6.85 0.03
N LEU A 123 11.43 -5.74 0.02
CA LEU A 123 10.02 -5.71 -0.35
C LEU A 123 9.78 -6.22 -1.78
N ARG A 124 10.71 -5.92 -2.71
CA ARG A 124 10.64 -6.44 -4.08
C ARG A 124 10.88 -7.95 -4.12
N SER A 125 11.91 -8.44 -3.43
CA SER A 125 12.27 -9.86 -3.43
C SER A 125 11.25 -10.74 -2.70
N GLY A 126 10.55 -10.18 -1.71
CA GLY A 126 9.51 -10.88 -0.94
C GLY A 126 8.09 -10.79 -1.51
N GLY A 127 7.90 -10.22 -2.70
CA GLY A 127 6.59 -10.16 -3.36
C GLY A 127 5.60 -9.11 -2.83
N SER A 128 5.97 -8.28 -1.86
CA SER A 128 5.08 -7.22 -1.36
C SER A 128 5.08 -5.97 -2.24
N LEU A 129 6.19 -5.66 -2.92
CA LEU A 129 6.33 -4.51 -3.79
C LEU A 129 6.55 -4.91 -5.26
N GLY A 130 5.53 -4.65 -6.08
CA GLY A 130 5.59 -4.79 -7.55
C GLY A 130 4.84 -5.98 -8.13
N THR A 131 4.18 -6.76 -7.29
CA THR A 131 3.20 -7.78 -7.71
C THR A 131 1.91 -7.16 -8.23
N GLN A 132 1.57 -5.95 -7.77
CA GLN A 132 0.38 -5.22 -8.24
C GLN A 132 0.62 -4.42 -9.53
N SER A 133 1.86 -4.03 -9.83
CA SER A 133 2.16 -3.17 -10.98
C SER A 133 2.30 -3.99 -12.27
N ILE A 134 1.43 -3.73 -13.24
CA ILE A 134 1.46 -4.37 -14.56
C ILE A 134 2.72 -3.94 -15.35
N TYR A 135 3.16 -2.71 -15.12
CA TYR A 135 4.29 -2.10 -15.82
C TYR A 135 5.51 -1.97 -14.92
N ARG A 136 6.69 -2.32 -15.44
CA ARG A 136 7.96 -2.16 -14.73
C ARG A 136 8.36 -0.68 -14.60
N ASN A 137 8.23 0.07 -15.69
CA ASN A 137 8.58 1.48 -15.82
C ASN A 137 7.75 2.12 -16.97
N ALA A 138 7.94 3.41 -17.23
CA ALA A 138 7.21 4.12 -18.29
C ALA A 138 7.49 3.57 -19.70
N PHE A 139 8.71 3.10 -19.95
CA PHE A 139 9.10 2.53 -21.24
C PHE A 139 8.43 1.17 -21.48
N ASP A 140 8.40 0.30 -20.46
CA ASP A 140 7.67 -0.98 -20.50
C ASP A 140 6.17 -0.76 -20.75
N ARG A 141 5.59 0.27 -20.12
CA ARG A 141 4.20 0.69 -20.39
C ARG A 141 4.02 1.07 -21.86
N TRP A 142 4.85 1.98 -22.36
CA TRP A 142 4.78 2.43 -23.75
C TRP A 142 4.90 1.29 -24.77
N ILE A 143 5.83 0.34 -24.58
CA ILE A 143 5.95 -0.84 -25.44
C ILE A 143 4.67 -1.68 -25.40
N LYS A 144 4.19 -2.00 -24.19
CA LYS A 144 2.99 -2.84 -24.00
C LYS A 144 1.75 -2.21 -24.64
N GLU A 145 1.57 -0.90 -24.49
CA GLU A 145 0.48 -0.17 -25.15
C GLU A 145 0.61 -0.22 -26.68
N LYS A 146 1.83 -0.10 -27.22
CA LYS A 146 2.07 -0.17 -28.68
C LYS A 146 1.78 -1.54 -29.29
N ILE A 147 1.98 -2.64 -28.55
CA ILE A 147 1.69 -4.00 -29.02
C ILE A 147 0.26 -4.45 -28.70
N GLY A 148 -0.60 -3.56 -28.18
CA GLY A 148 -1.99 -3.89 -27.84
C GLY A 148 -2.12 -4.83 -26.63
N TYR A 149 -1.19 -4.78 -25.67
CA TYR A 149 -1.29 -5.56 -24.45
C TYR A 149 -2.53 -5.15 -23.65
N ASP A 150 -3.47 -6.09 -23.51
CA ASP A 150 -4.63 -5.91 -22.65
C ASP A 150 -4.26 -6.09 -21.17
N ALA A 151 -4.22 -4.97 -20.45
CA ALA A 151 -3.96 -4.92 -19.02
C ALA A 151 -5.12 -5.46 -18.17
N SER A 152 -6.34 -5.51 -18.70
CA SER A 152 -7.55 -5.95 -17.99
C SER A 152 -7.68 -7.48 -17.96
N GLY A 153 -7.34 -8.18 -19.05
CA GLY A 153 -7.56 -9.62 -19.17
C GLY A 153 -6.61 -10.54 -18.41
N LYS A 154 -5.52 -10.03 -17.79
CA LYS A 154 -4.47 -10.89 -17.18
C LYS A 154 -4.03 -10.52 -15.78
N TRP A 155 -4.54 -9.44 -15.19
CA TRP A 155 -4.15 -9.07 -13.84
C TRP A 155 -5.01 -9.79 -12.80
N GLN A 156 -4.40 -10.75 -12.10
CA GLN A 156 -4.95 -11.34 -10.87
C GLN A 156 -4.15 -10.78 -9.69
N GLN A 157 -4.86 -10.25 -8.68
CA GLN A 157 -4.22 -9.97 -7.40
C GLN A 157 -3.63 -11.28 -6.89
N GLN A 158 -2.30 -11.34 -6.73
CA GLN A 158 -1.69 -12.50 -6.10
C GLN A 158 -2.27 -12.65 -4.69
N GLU A 159 -2.79 -13.83 -4.39
CA GLU A 159 -3.19 -14.18 -3.03
C GLU A 159 -1.97 -13.97 -2.12
N TYR A 160 -2.06 -13.03 -1.18
CA TYR A 160 -1.05 -12.93 -0.13
C TYR A 160 -1.18 -14.17 0.74
N GLN A 161 -0.33 -15.16 0.51
CA GLN A 161 -0.09 -16.22 1.49
C GLN A 161 0.63 -15.58 2.68
N GLN A 162 -0.07 -15.42 3.79
CA GLN A 162 0.52 -15.08 5.09
C GLN A 162 0.88 -16.35 5.83
#